data_AF-A0A8B8FTS9-F1
#
_entry.id   AF-A0A8B8FTS9-F1
#
_cell.length_a   1.000
_cell.length_b   1.000
_cell.length_c   1.000
_cell.angle_alpha   90.00
_cell.angle_beta   90.00
_cell.angle_gamma   90.00
#
_symmetry.space_group_name_H-M   'P 1'
#
loop_
_entity.id
_entity.type
_entity.pdbx_description
1 polymer ?
#
loop_
_entity_poly.entity_id
_entity_poly.type
_entity_poly.pdbx_seq_one_letter_code
_entity_poly.pdbx_strand_id
1 'polypeptide(L)'
;MREVMYVLVYVDELGFRGFNSPTSYDGFDENVAMDIIDEQIEEANQGDFLSYQDIQNDMERYKQNQQDIINEQGLMLKRVQQWHENLRPILEEEEKRTEFDIHEYGTRLLNCFKSIGEQKTFKELIELVGGSAQVEVSRYFLSTLMMTNTYNLKLTKSSDGEMIIELLKKERHHEELQVNIGNQVNQEPK
;
A
#
# COMPACT_ATOMS: atom_id res chain seq x y z
N MET A 1 -2.14 -25.96 17.29
CA MET A 1 -2.05 -26.15 18.76
C MET A 1 -3.34 -25.58 19.34
N ARG A 2 -4.24 -26.27 20.03
CA ARG A 2 -4.31 -27.59 20.71
C ARG A 2 -5.72 -28.15 20.40
N GLU A 3 -5.88 -29.36 19.86
CA GLU A 3 -6.00 -30.65 20.57
C GLU A 3 -7.18 -30.74 21.56
N VAL A 4 -8.10 -31.63 21.19
CA VAL A 4 -9.34 -32.12 21.81
C VAL A 4 -9.11 -32.79 23.17
N MET A 5 -10.12 -32.73 24.06
CA MET A 5 -10.23 -33.69 25.17
C MET A 5 -11.68 -34.18 25.27
N TYR A 6 -11.93 -35.37 24.72
CA TYR A 6 -13.12 -36.17 24.98
C TYR A 6 -13.07 -36.69 26.42
N VAL A 7 -14.16 -36.54 27.16
CA VAL A 7 -14.37 -37.29 28.40
C VAL A 7 -15.41 -38.36 28.11
N LEU A 8 -14.91 -39.56 27.80
CA LEU A 8 -15.68 -40.80 27.88
C LEU A 8 -15.77 -41.17 29.36
N VAL A 9 -16.98 -41.32 29.89
CA VAL A 9 -17.18 -42.16 31.08
C VAL A 9 -18.01 -43.36 30.64
N TYR A 10 -17.31 -44.50 30.75
CA TYR A 10 -17.75 -45.86 30.46
C TYR A 10 -19.06 -46.24 31.14
N VAL A 11 -19.89 -46.93 30.38
CA VAL A 11 -20.95 -47.82 30.85
C VAL A 11 -20.33 -49.22 30.93
N ASP A 12 -20.40 -49.87 32.09
CA ASP A 12 -20.23 -51.32 32.33
C ASP A 12 -20.30 -51.56 33.85
N GLU A 13 -20.77 -52.66 34.41
CA GLU A 13 -21.64 -53.76 33.99
C GLU A 13 -21.93 -54.52 35.32
N LEU A 14 -23.15 -55.04 35.46
CA LEU A 14 -23.52 -56.18 36.32
C LEU A 14 -23.52 -56.02 37.86
N GLY A 15 -24.74 -55.84 38.37
CA GLY A 15 -25.13 -56.15 39.74
C GLY A 15 -26.62 -56.46 39.83
N PHE A 16 -27.06 -57.57 39.25
CA PHE A 16 -28.42 -58.10 39.45
C PHE A 16 -28.59 -58.43 40.95
N ARG A 17 -29.17 -57.50 41.72
CA ARG A 17 -29.79 -57.81 43.02
C ARG A 17 -31.27 -57.98 42.78
N GLY A 18 -31.75 -59.18 43.09
CA GLY A 18 -33.15 -59.57 42.99
C GLY A 18 -34.08 -58.58 43.70
N PHE A 19 -35.27 -58.50 43.11
CA PHE A 19 -36.46 -57.81 43.56
C PHE A 19 -36.70 -57.91 45.08
N ASN A 20 -37.04 -56.78 45.68
CA ASN A 20 -38.22 -56.72 46.52
C ASN A 20 -39.08 -55.54 46.05
N SER A 21 -40.24 -55.89 45.51
CA SER A 21 -41.32 -54.97 45.18
C SER A 21 -42.04 -54.57 46.47
N PRO A 22 -42.28 -53.27 46.70
CA PRO A 22 -43.52 -52.84 47.32
C PRO A 22 -44.54 -52.71 46.20
N THR A 23 -45.43 -53.68 46.14
CA THR A 23 -46.65 -53.61 45.34
C THR A 23 -47.47 -52.41 45.81
N SER A 24 -47.54 -51.39 44.97
CA SER A 24 -48.78 -50.66 44.74
C SER A 24 -48.75 -50.18 43.30
N TYR A 25 -49.47 -50.89 42.43
CA TYR A 25 -49.96 -50.26 41.22
C TYR A 25 -51.01 -49.24 41.67
N ASP A 26 -50.56 -48.06 42.10
CA ASP A 26 -51.41 -46.88 42.05
C ASP A 26 -51.61 -46.57 40.57
N GLY A 27 -52.87 -46.45 40.19
CA GLY A 27 -53.31 -46.40 38.80
C GLY A 27 -52.48 -45.44 37.97
N PHE A 28 -52.09 -45.89 36.79
CA PHE A 28 -51.56 -44.99 35.77
C PHE A 28 -52.65 -43.95 35.48
N ASP A 29 -52.52 -42.76 36.07
CA ASP A 29 -53.44 -41.66 35.81
C ASP A 29 -53.08 -41.10 34.44
N GLU A 30 -53.84 -41.54 33.46
CA GLU A 30 -53.67 -41.17 32.05
C GLU A 30 -53.72 -39.65 31.87
N ASN A 31 -54.40 -38.92 32.76
CA ASN A 31 -54.44 -37.46 32.75
C ASN A 31 -53.11 -36.84 33.21
N VAL A 32 -52.47 -37.41 34.24
CA VAL A 32 -51.13 -36.95 34.69
C VAL A 32 -50.07 -37.26 33.64
N ALA A 33 -50.16 -38.42 32.98
CA ALA A 33 -49.27 -38.76 31.88
C ALA A 33 -49.48 -37.82 30.67
N MET A 34 -50.73 -37.45 30.37
CA MET A 34 -51.06 -36.51 29.30
C MET A 34 -50.58 -35.08 29.61
N ASP A 35 -50.78 -34.60 30.84
CA ASP A 35 -50.31 -33.27 31.27
C ASP A 35 -48.78 -33.15 31.20
N ILE A 36 -48.03 -34.20 31.57
CA ILE A 36 -46.57 -34.23 31.45
C ILE A 36 -46.14 -34.23 29.97
N ILE A 37 -46.85 -34.95 29.10
CA ILE A 37 -46.56 -35.00 27.67
C ILE A 37 -46.85 -33.63 27.03
N ASP A 38 -47.95 -32.98 27.38
CA ASP A 38 -48.30 -31.66 26.87
C ASP A 38 -47.31 -30.58 27.33
N GLU A 39 -46.87 -30.61 28.59
CA GLU A 39 -45.83 -29.70 29.10
C GLU A 39 -44.49 -29.90 28.38
N GLN A 40 -44.08 -31.16 28.15
CA GLN A 40 -42.86 -31.48 27.40
C GLN A 40 -42.96 -31.10 25.92
N ILE A 41 -44.14 -31.23 25.31
CA ILE A 41 -44.39 -30.79 23.93
C ILE A 41 -44.37 -29.26 23.83
N GLU A 42 -44.92 -28.55 24.81
CA GLU A 42 -44.86 -27.09 24.86
C GLU A 42 -43.43 -26.56 25.08
N GLU A 43 -42.66 -27.17 25.97
CA GLU A 43 -41.25 -26.83 26.17
C GLU A 43 -40.40 -27.12 24.92
N ALA A 44 -40.61 -28.27 24.26
CA ALA A 44 -39.92 -28.61 23.02
C ALA A 44 -40.28 -27.65 21.88
N ASN A 45 -41.57 -27.30 21.73
CA ASN A 45 -42.01 -26.34 20.72
C ASN A 45 -41.50 -24.92 21.01
N GLN A 46 -41.40 -24.51 22.28
CA GLN A 46 -40.80 -23.23 22.65
C GLN A 46 -39.29 -23.21 22.42
N GLY A 47 -38.58 -24.30 22.73
CA GLY A 47 -37.15 -24.46 22.45
C GLY A 47 -36.83 -24.46 20.95
N ASP A 48 -37.63 -25.16 20.15
CA ASP A 48 -37.54 -25.14 18.69
C ASP A 48 -37.86 -23.75 18.14
N PHE A 49 -38.91 -23.10 18.63
CA PHE A 49 -39.27 -21.74 18.20
C PHE A 49 -38.17 -20.72 18.52
N LEU A 50 -37.58 -20.77 19.72
CA LEU A 50 -36.42 -19.97 20.10
C LEU A 50 -35.21 -20.26 19.18
N SER A 51 -34.95 -21.54 18.87
CA SER A 51 -33.89 -21.94 17.95
C SER A 51 -34.10 -21.42 16.52
N TYR A 52 -35.33 -21.49 15.99
CA TYR A 52 -35.67 -20.92 14.68
C TYR A 52 -35.53 -19.40 14.69
N GLN A 53 -35.98 -18.72 15.74
CA GLN A 53 -35.81 -17.27 15.87
C GLN A 53 -34.34 -16.86 15.91
N ASP A 54 -33.51 -17.60 16.64
CA ASP A 54 -32.06 -17.37 16.68
C ASP A 54 -31.42 -17.53 15.29
N ILE A 55 -31.80 -18.57 14.55
CA ILE A 55 -31.35 -18.78 13.17
C ILE A 55 -31.80 -17.64 12.23
N GLN A 56 -33.02 -17.12 12.39
CA GLN A 56 -33.49 -15.97 11.61
C GLN A 56 -32.67 -14.71 11.91
N ASN A 57 -32.44 -14.44 13.20
CA ASN A 57 -31.65 -13.30 13.66
C ASN A 57 -30.22 -13.38 13.14
N ASP A 58 -29.60 -14.56 13.21
CA ASP A 58 -28.26 -14.77 12.67
C ASP A 58 -28.24 -14.59 11.15
N MET A 59 -29.21 -15.15 10.43
CA MET A 59 -29.31 -14.97 8.98
C MET A 59 -29.45 -13.49 8.60
N GLU A 60 -30.22 -12.72 9.35
CA GLU A 60 -30.38 -11.28 9.12
C GLU A 60 -29.07 -10.52 9.38
N ARG A 61 -28.36 -10.85 10.47
CA ARG A 61 -27.02 -10.31 10.76
C ARG A 61 -26.01 -10.64 9.67
N TYR A 62 -26.02 -11.88 9.15
CA TYR A 62 -25.16 -12.27 8.03
C TYR A 62 -25.46 -11.46 6.78
N LYS A 63 -26.74 -11.30 6.42
CA LYS A 63 -27.15 -10.50 5.25
C LYS A 63 -26.70 -9.04 5.38
N GLN A 64 -26.88 -8.44 6.57
CA GLN A 64 -26.46 -7.08 6.84
C GLN A 64 -24.93 -6.94 6.72
N ASN A 65 -24.18 -7.83 7.36
CA ASN A 65 -22.71 -7.83 7.25
C ASN A 65 -22.24 -7.99 5.81
N GLN A 66 -22.87 -8.87 5.01
CA GLN A 66 -22.53 -9.00 3.59
C GLN A 66 -22.80 -7.71 2.82
N GLN A 67 -23.94 -7.05 3.08
CA GLN A 67 -24.26 -5.78 2.45
C GLN A 67 -23.27 -4.68 2.81
N ASP A 68 -22.85 -4.61 4.07
CA ASP A 68 -21.86 -3.64 4.55
C ASP A 68 -20.50 -3.89 3.89
N ILE A 69 -20.05 -5.15 3.80
CA ILE A 69 -18.82 -5.52 3.09
C ILE A 69 -18.89 -5.12 1.62
N ILE A 70 -20.01 -5.39 0.92
CA ILE A 70 -20.19 -5.02 -0.49
C ILE A 70 -20.14 -3.50 -0.65
N ASN A 71 -20.80 -2.76 0.25
CA ASN A 71 -20.81 -1.31 0.23
C ASN A 71 -19.39 -0.74 0.43
N GLU A 72 -18.67 -1.22 1.44
CA GLU A 72 -17.29 -0.82 1.74
C GLU A 72 -16.36 -1.11 0.56
N GLN A 73 -16.45 -2.31 -0.03
CA GLN A 73 -15.69 -2.67 -1.23
C GLN A 73 -16.01 -1.73 -2.39
N GLY A 74 -17.29 -1.41 -2.61
CA GLY A 74 -17.72 -0.46 -3.64
C GLY A 74 -17.15 0.94 -3.43
N LEU A 75 -17.09 1.42 -2.18
CA LEU A 75 -16.48 2.72 -1.84
C LEU A 75 -14.98 2.72 -2.07
N MET A 76 -14.28 1.64 -1.68
CA MET A 76 -12.85 1.48 -1.94
C MET A 76 -12.55 1.47 -3.44
N LEU A 77 -13.31 0.70 -4.23
CA LEU A 77 -13.16 0.65 -5.68
C LEU A 77 -13.35 2.02 -6.32
N LYS A 78 -14.38 2.78 -5.90
CA LYS A 78 -14.60 4.16 -6.37
C LYS A 78 -13.42 5.07 -6.06
N ARG A 79 -12.88 5.00 -4.84
CA ARG A 79 -11.72 5.80 -4.43
C ARG A 79 -10.46 5.44 -5.23
N VAL A 80 -10.22 4.15 -5.42
CA VAL A 80 -9.10 3.65 -6.24
C VAL A 80 -9.26 4.09 -7.68
N GLN A 81 -10.47 4.02 -8.24
CA GLN A 81 -10.76 4.48 -9.60
C GLN A 81 -10.52 5.99 -9.74
N GLN A 82 -11.02 6.81 -8.81
CA GLN A 82 -10.75 8.25 -8.79
C GLN A 82 -9.26 8.56 -8.70
N TRP A 83 -8.53 7.81 -7.88
CA TRP A 83 -7.07 7.95 -7.80
C TRP A 83 -6.40 7.59 -9.13
N HIS A 84 -6.80 6.51 -9.79
CA HIS A 84 -6.29 6.15 -11.12
C HIS A 84 -6.62 7.22 -12.17
N GLU A 85 -7.84 7.74 -12.20
CA GLU A 85 -8.27 8.78 -13.14
C GLU A 85 -7.47 10.07 -12.96
N ASN A 86 -7.11 10.44 -11.72
CA ASN A 86 -6.32 11.62 -11.42
C ASN A 86 -4.82 11.40 -11.68
N LEU A 87 -4.29 10.22 -11.34
CA LEU A 87 -2.86 9.95 -11.39
C LEU A 87 -2.39 9.58 -12.81
N ARG A 88 -3.21 8.87 -13.57
CA ARG A 88 -2.91 8.45 -14.94
C ARG A 88 -2.46 9.60 -15.85
N PRO A 89 -3.15 10.75 -15.95
CA PRO A 89 -2.68 11.85 -16.80
C PRO A 89 -1.34 12.42 -16.33
N ILE A 90 -1.07 12.45 -15.02
CA ILE A 90 0.20 12.92 -14.46
C ILE A 90 1.33 11.95 -14.87
N LEU A 91 1.11 10.64 -14.71
CA LEU A 91 2.09 9.62 -15.10
C LEU A 91 2.33 9.61 -16.61
N GLU A 92 1.28 9.70 -17.43
CA GLU A 92 1.41 9.77 -18.90
C GLU A 92 2.15 11.04 -19.34
N GLU A 93 1.99 12.15 -18.61
CA GLU A 93 2.76 13.37 -18.86
C GLU A 93 4.22 13.19 -18.47
N GLU A 94 4.52 12.63 -17.30
CA GLU A 94 5.90 12.36 -16.86
C GLU A 94 6.61 11.31 -17.72
N GLU A 95 5.92 10.26 -18.17
CA GLU A 95 6.48 9.21 -19.04
C GLU A 95 6.85 9.76 -20.43
N LYS A 96 6.08 10.74 -20.93
CA LYS A 96 6.43 11.46 -22.17
C LYS A 96 7.61 12.41 -22.00
N ARG A 97 8.02 12.73 -20.77
CA ARG A 97 9.15 13.65 -20.54
C ARG A 97 10.46 12.92 -20.74
N THR A 98 11.41 13.64 -21.34
CA THR A 98 12.79 13.17 -21.48
C THR A 98 13.39 12.87 -20.11
N GLU A 99 14.06 11.72 -20.02
CA GLU A 99 14.87 11.33 -18.86
C GLU A 99 15.83 12.48 -18.48
N PHE A 100 16.00 12.72 -17.18
CA PHE A 100 16.90 13.76 -16.72
C PHE A 100 18.34 13.28 -16.75
N ASP A 101 19.10 13.72 -17.75
CA ASP A 101 20.55 13.54 -17.80
C ASP A 101 21.28 14.80 -17.31
N ILE A 102 21.83 14.72 -16.10
CA ILE A 102 22.57 15.82 -15.48
C ILE A 102 23.80 16.27 -16.31
N HIS A 103 24.41 15.36 -17.06
CA HIS A 103 25.55 15.66 -17.93
C HIS A 103 25.12 16.35 -19.21
N GLU A 104 23.99 15.95 -19.79
CA GLU A 104 23.44 16.62 -20.97
C GLU A 104 23.06 18.07 -20.63
N TYR A 105 22.30 18.28 -19.55
CA TYR A 105 21.91 19.61 -19.09
C TYR A 105 23.13 20.47 -18.73
N GLY A 106 24.15 19.88 -18.10
CA GLY A 106 25.44 20.55 -17.87
C GLY A 106 26.18 20.93 -19.15
N THR A 107 26.17 20.08 -20.18
CA THR A 107 26.78 20.37 -21.50
C THR A 107 26.10 21.54 -22.17
N ARG A 108 24.75 21.55 -22.15
CA ARG A 108 23.95 22.65 -22.71
C ARG A 108 24.28 23.97 -22.01
N LEU A 109 24.39 23.97 -20.69
CA LEU A 109 24.80 25.15 -19.91
C LEU A 109 26.22 25.62 -20.27
N LEU A 110 27.20 24.71 -20.37
CA LEU A 110 28.58 25.06 -20.76
C LEU A 110 28.66 25.69 -22.15
N ASN A 111 27.82 25.22 -23.08
CA ASN A 111 27.78 25.73 -24.45
C ASN A 111 27.25 27.17 -24.54
N CYS A 112 26.53 27.66 -23.52
CA CYS A 112 26.10 29.06 -23.45
C CYS A 112 27.26 30.02 -23.16
N PHE A 113 28.39 29.52 -22.64
CA PHE A 113 29.57 30.32 -22.36
C PHE A 113 30.57 30.26 -23.52
N LYS A 114 30.99 31.42 -24.00
CA LYS A 114 31.95 31.59 -25.08
C LYS A 114 33.38 31.40 -24.58
N SER A 115 33.72 31.99 -23.44
CA SER A 115 35.09 32.01 -22.89
C SER A 115 35.13 31.73 -21.39
N ILE A 116 36.27 31.22 -20.92
CA ILE A 116 36.55 31.08 -19.48
C ILE A 116 36.60 32.48 -18.84
N GLY A 117 36.03 32.61 -17.64
CA GLY A 117 35.86 33.88 -16.92
C GLY A 117 34.62 34.69 -17.33
N GLU A 118 33.85 34.22 -18.32
CA GLU A 118 32.58 34.87 -18.66
C GLU A 118 31.57 34.70 -17.51
N GLN A 119 30.94 35.80 -17.15
CA GLN A 119 29.89 35.86 -16.13
C GLN A 119 28.54 36.08 -16.81
N LYS A 120 27.54 35.32 -16.39
CA LYS A 120 26.16 35.48 -16.82
C LYS A 120 25.24 35.38 -15.62
N THR A 121 24.08 36.02 -15.70
CA THR A 121 23.04 35.76 -14.69
C THR A 121 22.40 34.40 -14.94
N PHE A 122 21.90 33.75 -13.89
CA PHE A 122 21.16 32.49 -14.06
C PHE A 122 19.94 32.65 -14.98
N LYS A 123 19.27 33.81 -14.91
CA LYS A 123 18.13 34.11 -15.78
C LYS A 123 18.52 34.15 -17.27
N GLU A 124 19.60 34.86 -17.61
CA GLU A 124 20.12 34.91 -18.98
C GLU A 124 20.51 33.52 -19.50
N LEU A 125 21.09 32.67 -18.65
CA LEU A 125 21.43 31.30 -19.03
C LEU A 125 20.20 30.47 -19.37
N ILE A 126 19.14 30.55 -18.56
CA ILE A 126 17.89 29.83 -18.83
C ILE A 126 17.23 30.33 -20.13
N GLU A 127 17.25 31.64 -20.38
CA GLU A 127 16.77 32.22 -21.64
C GLU A 127 17.57 31.71 -22.86
N LEU A 128 18.90 31.61 -22.73
CA LEU A 128 19.79 31.12 -23.80
C LEU A 128 19.60 29.63 -24.11
N VAL A 129 19.32 28.80 -23.10
CA VAL A 129 19.08 27.36 -23.30
C VAL A 129 17.67 27.08 -23.80
N GLY A 130 16.79 28.09 -23.85
CA GLY A 130 15.40 27.94 -24.30
C GLY A 130 14.50 27.26 -23.26
N GLY A 131 14.90 27.25 -21.98
CA GLY A 131 14.17 26.65 -20.87
C GLY A 131 12.91 27.42 -20.53
N SER A 132 11.88 27.32 -21.37
CA SER A 132 10.59 28.00 -21.20
C SER A 132 9.66 27.23 -20.25
N ALA A 133 9.92 25.94 -20.01
CA ALA A 133 9.16 25.12 -19.10
C ALA A 133 9.67 25.28 -17.66
N GLN A 134 8.80 25.66 -16.73
CA GLN A 134 9.11 25.84 -15.31
C GLN A 134 9.83 24.62 -14.69
N VAL A 135 9.54 23.42 -15.18
CA VAL A 135 10.12 22.15 -14.73
C VAL A 135 11.60 22.02 -15.13
N GLU A 136 12.01 22.56 -16.28
CA GLU A 136 13.40 22.49 -16.73
C GLU A 136 14.31 23.43 -15.95
N VAL A 137 13.78 24.54 -15.42
CA VAL A 137 14.54 25.49 -14.60
C VAL A 137 15.18 24.79 -13.40
N SER A 138 14.44 23.93 -12.72
CA SER A 138 14.94 23.13 -11.59
C SER A 138 16.04 22.16 -12.01
N ARG A 139 15.92 21.55 -13.20
CA ARG A 139 16.93 20.63 -13.78
C ARG A 139 18.22 21.35 -14.13
N TYR A 140 18.13 22.53 -14.76
CA TYR A 140 19.28 23.39 -15.04
C TYR A 140 19.91 23.97 -13.77
N PHE A 141 19.11 24.29 -12.76
CA PHE A 141 19.61 24.74 -11.47
C PHE A 141 20.41 23.64 -10.78
N LEU A 142 19.88 22.41 -10.73
CA LEU A 142 20.59 21.26 -10.18
C LEU A 142 21.92 20.99 -10.92
N SER A 143 21.90 21.07 -12.25
CA SER A 143 23.11 20.90 -13.07
C SER A 143 24.16 21.98 -12.78
N THR A 144 23.72 23.24 -12.61
CA THR A 144 24.58 24.34 -12.18
C THR A 144 25.22 24.06 -10.81
N LEU A 145 24.45 23.57 -9.84
CA LEU A 145 24.97 23.24 -8.50
C LEU A 145 25.99 22.09 -8.57
N MET A 146 25.69 21.04 -9.33
CA MET A 146 26.63 19.94 -9.55
C MET A 146 27.95 20.46 -10.13
N MET A 147 27.86 21.29 -11.17
CA MET A 147 29.04 21.88 -11.81
C MET A 147 29.80 22.87 -10.93
N THR A 148 29.11 23.51 -9.99
CA THR A 148 29.76 24.34 -8.97
C THR A 148 30.54 23.46 -8.00
N ASN A 149 29.96 22.31 -7.61
CA ASN A 149 30.64 21.33 -6.76
C ASN A 149 31.86 20.70 -7.43
N THR A 150 31.82 20.49 -8.76
CA THR A 150 32.95 19.97 -9.55
C THR A 150 33.93 21.07 -9.99
N TYR A 151 33.73 22.32 -9.53
CA TYR A 151 34.59 23.47 -9.83
C TYR A 151 34.66 23.85 -11.32
N ASN A 152 33.64 23.46 -12.10
CA ASN A 152 33.46 23.92 -13.48
C ASN A 152 32.89 25.33 -13.53
N LEU A 153 31.97 25.64 -12.61
CA LEU A 153 31.33 26.94 -12.47
C LEU A 153 31.59 27.51 -11.08
N LYS A 154 31.47 28.83 -10.97
CA LYS A 154 31.46 29.54 -9.69
C LYS A 154 30.16 30.31 -9.54
N LEU A 155 29.51 30.07 -8.41
CA LEU A 155 28.26 30.73 -8.05
C LEU A 155 28.54 31.90 -7.13
N THR A 156 28.13 33.11 -7.54
CA THR A 156 28.24 34.32 -6.72
C THR A 156 26.87 34.98 -6.62
N LYS A 157 26.52 35.49 -5.44
CA LYS A 157 25.29 36.27 -5.23
C LYS A 157 25.61 37.75 -5.42
N SER A 158 24.88 38.42 -6.30
CA SER A 158 24.94 39.87 -6.49
C SER A 158 24.30 40.60 -5.31
N SER A 159 24.68 41.87 -5.13
CA SER A 159 24.06 42.80 -4.17
C SER A 159 22.54 42.90 -4.34
N ASP A 160 22.07 42.78 -5.59
CA ASP A 160 20.66 42.86 -5.97
C ASP A 160 19.90 41.53 -5.73
N GLY A 161 20.57 40.52 -5.18
CA GLY A 161 19.99 39.20 -4.91
C GLY A 161 20.03 38.24 -6.09
N GLU A 162 20.48 38.70 -7.26
CA GLU A 162 20.63 37.86 -8.45
C GLU A 162 21.81 36.89 -8.33
N MET A 163 21.67 35.74 -8.99
CA MET A 163 22.69 34.70 -9.01
C MET A 163 23.54 34.83 -10.28
N ILE A 164 24.83 35.13 -10.09
CA ILE A 164 25.82 35.26 -11.14
C ILE A 164 26.63 33.97 -11.20
N ILE A 165 26.78 33.45 -12.41
CA ILE A 165 27.50 32.22 -12.71
C ILE A 165 28.70 32.59 -13.58
N GLU A 166 29.89 32.24 -13.09
CA GLU A 166 31.16 32.44 -13.77
C GLU A 166 31.71 31.09 -14.25
N LEU A 167 32.11 31.01 -15.52
CA LEU A 167 32.74 29.82 -16.07
C LEU A 167 34.21 29.75 -15.62
N LEU A 168 34.58 28.74 -14.84
CA LEU A 168 35.97 28.50 -14.45
C LEU A 168 36.68 27.52 -15.39
N LYS A 169 35.98 26.45 -15.79
CA LYS A 169 36.57 25.36 -16.59
C LYS A 169 35.53 24.63 -17.44
N LYS A 170 35.88 24.36 -18.71
CA LYS A 170 35.02 23.60 -19.65
C LYS A 170 35.21 22.07 -19.58
N GLU A 171 36.37 21.60 -19.16
CA GLU A 171 36.69 20.16 -19.06
C GLU A 171 36.02 19.51 -17.84
N ARG A 172 35.37 18.37 -18.03
CA ARG A 172 34.66 17.61 -16.98
C ARG A 172 35.41 16.34 -16.61
N HIS A 173 36.51 16.48 -15.85
CA HIS A 173 37.38 15.36 -15.50
C HIS A 173 36.73 14.20 -14.74
N HIS A 174 35.57 14.41 -14.10
CA HIS A 174 34.89 13.32 -13.40
C HIS A 174 34.27 12.29 -14.38
N GLU A 175 34.02 12.66 -15.64
CA GLU A 175 33.49 11.75 -16.67
C GLU A 175 34.57 10.78 -17.14
N GLU A 176 35.84 11.22 -17.14
CA GLU A 176 37.00 10.39 -17.49
C GLU A 176 37.24 9.27 -16.48
N LEU A 177 36.92 9.48 -15.19
CA LEU A 177 37.05 8.45 -14.15
C LEU A 177 36.03 7.32 -14.32
N GLN A 178 34.78 7.63 -14.68
CA GLN A 178 33.76 6.59 -14.92
C GLN A 178 34.06 5.79 -16.20
N VAL A 179 34.53 6.44 -17.26
CA VAL A 179 34.96 5.79 -18.50
C VAL A 179 36.17 4.87 -18.25
N ASN A 180 37.16 5.31 -17.46
CA ASN A 180 38.33 4.48 -17.16
C ASN A 180 38.00 3.25 -16.29
N ILE A 181 37.05 3.35 -15.36
CA ILE A 181 36.61 2.19 -14.58
C ILE A 181 35.87 1.19 -15.48
N GLY A 182 34.98 1.66 -16.37
CA GLY A 182 34.28 0.79 -17.32
C GLY A 182 35.21 0.10 -18.33
N ASN A 183 36.28 0.78 -18.76
CA ASN A 183 37.27 0.21 -19.68
C ASN A 183 38.23 -0.79 -19.02
N GLN A 184 38.43 -0.73 -17.70
CA GLN A 184 39.21 -1.73 -16.95
C GLN A 184 38.44 -3.02 -16.72
N VAL A 185 37.10 -2.97 -16.61
CA VAL A 185 36.25 -4.16 -16.42
C VAL A 185 36.10 -4.98 -17.70
N ASN A 186 36.23 -4.36 -18.88
CA ASN A 186 36.10 -5.02 -20.19
C ASN A 186 37.43 -5.55 -20.77
N GLN A 187 38.53 -5.46 -20.04
CA GLN A 187 39.78 -6.12 -20.41
C GLN A 187 39.83 -7.48 -19.71
N GLU A 188 39.28 -8.51 -20.37
CA GLU A 188 39.51 -9.89 -19.94
C GLU A 188 41.01 -10.20 -19.93
N PRO A 189 41.51 -10.91 -18.90
CA PRO A 189 42.92 -11.27 -18.84
C PRO A 189 43.25 -12.26 -19.96
N LYS A 190 44.28 -11.94 -20.76
CA LYS A 190 44.93 -12.87 -21.70
C LYS A 190 45.68 -13.97 -20.99
#